data_AF-A0A7V5FG02-F1
#
_entry.id   AF-A0A7V5FG02-F1
#
_cell.length_a   1.000
_cell.length_b   1.000
_cell.length_c   1.000
_cell.angle_alpha   90.00
_cell.angle_beta   90.00
_cell.angle_gamma   90.00
#
_symmetry.space_group_name_H-M   'P 1'
#
loop_
_entity.id
_entity.type
_entity.pdbx_description
1 polymer ?
#
loop_
_entity_poly.entity_id
_entity_poly.type
_entity_poly.pdbx_seq_one_letter_code
_entity_poly.pdbx_strand_id
1 'polypeptide(L)'
;MAVTPVDLELLIEKAGNLYEAAIILAKRSRQVNEELKNAFTERLNSVQPAETPVGATGEPFDEEAERNPDQELISIEFEKKPKPPEIALAELENDELDVRYRSETPEPESPS
;
A
#
# COMPACT_ATOMS: atom_id res chain seq x y z
N MET A 1 -13.99 -4.29 -12.19
CA MET A 1 -13.49 -4.98 -11.00
C MET A 1 -14.03 -6.40 -11.04
N ALA A 2 -13.17 -7.38 -11.35
CA ALA A 2 -13.55 -8.78 -11.26
C ALA A 2 -13.35 -9.18 -9.79
N VAL A 3 -14.40 -9.66 -9.13
CA VAL A 3 -14.29 -10.17 -7.76
C VAL A 3 -13.91 -11.64 -7.88
N THR A 4 -12.76 -12.02 -7.33
CA THR A 4 -12.36 -13.42 -7.23
C THR A 4 -13.00 -14.04 -5.99
N PRO A 5 -13.60 -15.24 -6.11
CA PRO A 5 -14.08 -15.94 -4.94
C PRO A 5 -12.90 -16.32 -4.03
N VAL A 6 -13.11 -16.21 -2.72
CA VAL A 6 -12.10 -16.55 -1.72
C VAL A 6 -12.59 -17.76 -0.94
N ASP A 7 -11.70 -18.72 -0.71
CA ASP A 7 -11.99 -19.90 0.10
C ASP A 7 -11.96 -19.54 1.59
N LEU A 8 -13.13 -19.55 2.22
CA LEU A 8 -13.28 -19.20 3.63
C LEU A 8 -12.73 -20.28 4.56
N GLU A 9 -12.75 -21.55 4.15
CA GLU A 9 -12.26 -22.65 4.99
C GLU A 9 -10.73 -22.57 5.10
N LEU A 10 -10.06 -22.31 3.97
CA LEU A 10 -8.61 -22.12 3.92
C LEU A 10 -8.16 -20.92 4.78
N LEU A 11 -8.90 -19.81 4.73
CA LEU A 11 -8.62 -18.63 5.55
C LEU A 11 -8.75 -18.92 7.05
N ILE A 12 -9.79 -19.67 7.43
CA ILE A 12 -10.01 -20.06 8.83
C ILE A 12 -8.91 -21.00 9.30
N GLU A 13 -8.47 -21.95 8.47
CA GLU A 13 -7.36 -22.85 8.77
C GLU A 13 -6.06 -22.08 9.07
N LYS A 14 -5.76 -21.05 8.27
CA LYS A 14 -4.53 -20.25 8.40
C LYS A 14 -4.55 -19.25 9.55
N ALA A 15 -5.72 -18.67 9.84
CA ALA A 15 -5.86 -17.62 10.84
C ALA A 15 -6.51 -18.09 12.16
N GLY A 16 -6.91 -19.36 12.26
CA GLY A 16 -7.63 -19.94 13.41
C GLY A 16 -9.13 -19.63 13.42
N ASN A 17 -9.55 -18.40 13.10
CA ASN A 17 -10.96 -18.05 12.93
C ASN A 17 -11.17 -16.89 11.93
N LEU A 18 -12.43 -16.72 11.50
CA LEU A 18 -12.80 -15.74 10.49
C LEU A 18 -12.56 -14.29 10.94
N TYR A 19 -12.75 -13.97 12.22
CA TYR A 19 -12.55 -12.62 12.73
C TYR A 19 -11.06 -12.27 12.77
N GLU A 20 -10.22 -13.22 13.18
CA GLU A 20 -8.77 -13.07 13.14
C GLU A 20 -8.28 -12.92 11.70
N ALA A 21 -8.77 -13.75 10.78
CA ALA A 21 -8.47 -13.61 9.35
C ALA A 21 -8.80 -12.20 8.84
N ALA A 22 -9.99 -11.69 9.15
CA ALA A 22 -10.40 -10.35 8.75
C ALA A 22 -9.49 -9.26 9.34
N ILE A 23 -9.07 -9.38 10.60
CA ILE A 23 -8.16 -8.42 11.25
C ILE A 23 -6.75 -8.50 10.68
N ILE A 24 -6.23 -9.71 10.43
CA ILE A 24 -4.91 -9.94 9.82
C ILE A 24 -4.89 -9.31 8.43
N LEU A 25 -5.85 -9.65 7.58
CA LEU A 25 -5.97 -9.11 6.22
C LEU A 25 -6.11 -7.59 6.22
N ALA A 26 -6.95 -7.03 7.10
CA ALA A 26 -7.13 -5.58 7.20
C ALA A 26 -5.85 -4.87 7.64
N LYS A 27 -5.10 -5.43 8.59
CA LYS A 27 -3.82 -4.86 9.05
C LYS A 27 -2.76 -4.96 7.96
N ARG A 28 -2.61 -6.13 7.33
CA ARG A 28 -1.61 -6.32 6.29
C ARG A 28 -1.91 -5.48 5.05
N SER A 29 -3.18 -5.36 4.65
CA SER A 29 -3.60 -4.46 3.56
C SER A 29 -3.19 -3.01 3.81
N ARG A 30 -3.24 -2.53 5.06
CA ARG A 30 -2.78 -1.16 5.38
C ARG A 30 -1.27 -1.02 5.23
N GLN A 31 -0.50 -2.00 5.71
CA GLN A 31 0.96 -2.02 5.55
C GLN A 31 1.35 -2.01 4.06
N VAL A 32 0.78 -2.91 3.27
CA VAL A 32 1.01 -2.99 1.81
C VAL A 32 0.61 -1.67 1.13
N ASN A 33 -0.48 -1.05 1.54
CA ASN A 33 -0.91 0.24 0.99
C ASN A 33 0.08 1.38 1.32
N GLU A 34 0.64 1.40 2.53
CA GLU A 34 1.70 2.36 2.90
C GLU A 34 2.98 2.11 2.10
N GLU A 35 3.40 0.85 1.97
CA GLU A 35 4.54 0.43 1.15
C GLU A 35 4.36 0.87 -0.32
N LEU A 36 3.19 0.62 -0.91
CA LEU A 36 2.87 1.02 -2.28
C LEU A 36 2.84 2.53 -2.46
N LYS A 37 2.30 3.29 -1.51
CA LYS A 37 2.31 4.76 -1.54
C LYS A 37 3.72 5.32 -1.47
N ASN A 38 4.57 4.75 -0.63
CA ASN A 38 5.96 5.15 -0.50
C ASN A 38 6.72 4.85 -1.80
N ALA A 39 6.58 3.63 -2.34
CA ALA A 39 7.18 3.24 -3.60
C ALA A 39 6.69 4.10 -4.78
N PHE A 40 5.40 4.45 -4.81
CA PHE A 40 4.84 5.36 -5.82
C PHE A 40 5.46 6.75 -5.73
N THR A 41 5.51 7.32 -4.53
CA THR A 41 6.09 8.65 -4.28
C THR A 41 7.57 8.69 -4.65
N GLU A 42 8.33 7.66 -4.27
CA GLU A 42 9.74 7.54 -4.61
C GLU A 42 9.96 7.48 -6.13
N ARG A 43 9.17 6.63 -6.83
CA ARG A 43 9.23 6.52 -8.28
C ARG A 43 8.85 7.83 -8.97
N LEU A 44 7.81 8.50 -8.49
CA LEU A 44 7.35 9.78 -9.02
C LEU A 44 8.39 10.89 -8.83
N ASN A 45 9.10 10.90 -7.71
CA ASN A 45 10.19 11.86 -7.45
C ASN A 45 11.46 11.55 -8.25
N SER A 46 11.63 10.30 -8.72
CA SER A 46 12.79 9.91 -9.53
C SER A 46 12.74 10.45 -10.97
N VAL A 47 11.55 10.82 -11.45
CA VAL A 47 11.38 11.50 -12.74
C VAL A 47 11.41 13.00 -12.51
N GLN A 48 12.01 13.74 -13.44
CA GLN A 48 12.02 15.19 -13.36
C GLN A 48 10.57 15.70 -13.38
N PRO A 49 10.20 16.67 -12.51
CA PRO A 49 8.96 17.40 -12.69
C PRO A 49 8.90 17.92 -14.12
N ALA A 50 7.71 17.91 -14.74
CA ALA A 50 7.52 18.60 -16.01
C ALA A 50 8.17 19.98 -15.88
N GLU A 51 9.10 20.30 -16.80
CA GLU A 51 9.87 21.52 -16.72
C GLU A 51 8.89 22.68 -16.55
N THR A 52 8.90 23.34 -15.39
CA THR A 52 8.12 24.56 -15.23
C THR A 52 8.62 25.48 -16.33
N PRO A 53 7.79 25.91 -17.30
CA PRO A 53 8.26 26.84 -18.30
C PRO A 53 8.54 28.13 -17.54
N VAL A 54 9.80 28.37 -17.21
CA VAL A 54 10.23 29.67 -16.73
C VAL A 54 10.17 30.56 -17.95
N GLY A 55 9.08 31.30 -18.09
CA GLY A 55 8.98 32.36 -19.07
C GLY A 55 10.21 33.27 -18.93
N ALA A 56 10.70 33.83 -20.03
CA ALA A 56 11.91 34.67 -20.10
C ALA A 56 11.92 35.90 -19.15
N THR A 57 10.86 36.12 -18.37
CA THR A 57 10.65 37.21 -17.42
C THR A 57 10.51 36.77 -15.96
N GLY A 58 10.62 35.48 -15.62
CA GLY A 58 10.64 35.01 -14.22
C GLY A 58 9.28 35.03 -13.50
N GLU A 59 8.19 35.24 -14.21
CA GLU A 59 6.81 35.08 -13.70
C GLU A 59 6.38 33.61 -13.93
N PRO A 60 5.79 32.92 -12.94
CA PRO A 60 5.22 31.59 -13.15
C PRO A 60 4.04 31.71 -14.12
N PHE A 61 4.13 31.05 -15.27
CA PHE A 61 2.99 30.92 -16.18
C PHE A 61 1.89 30.07 -15.50
N ASP A 62 0.68 30.62 -15.43
CA ASP A 62 -0.55 29.95 -14.95
C ASP A 62 -1.14 29.00 -16.02
N GLU A 63 -0.29 28.37 -16.83
CA GLU A 63 -0.69 27.46 -17.89
C GLU A 63 -0.37 26.03 -17.46
N GLU A 64 -1.40 25.36 -16.95
CA GLU A 64 -1.67 23.92 -17.06
C GLU A 64 -0.43 23.10 -17.43
N ALA A 65 0.48 22.93 -16.47
CA ALA A 65 1.74 22.21 -16.68
C ALA A 65 1.43 20.89 -17.37
N GLU A 66 1.80 20.76 -18.66
CA GLU A 66 1.60 19.54 -19.42
C GLU A 66 2.14 18.39 -18.58
N ARG A 67 1.28 17.42 -18.22
CA ARG A 67 1.71 16.28 -17.39
C ARG A 67 2.89 15.63 -18.11
N ASN A 68 4.03 15.52 -17.43
CA ASN A 68 5.18 14.80 -17.96
C ASN A 68 4.73 13.37 -18.34
N PRO A 69 4.92 12.91 -19.59
CA PRO A 69 4.51 11.56 -20.02
C PRO A 69 5.08 10.46 -19.12
N ASP A 70 6.27 10.66 -18.54
CA ASP A 70 6.87 9.69 -17.62
C ASP A 70 6.07 9.57 -16.31
N GLN A 71 5.50 10.66 -15.80
CA GLN A 71 4.64 10.65 -14.60
C GLN A 71 3.31 9.94 -14.89
N GLU A 72 2.77 10.09 -16.10
CA GLU A 72 1.56 9.39 -16.54
C GLU A 72 1.80 7.88 -16.65
N LEU A 73 2.92 7.46 -17.26
CA LEU A 73 3.31 6.07 -17.35
C LEU A 73 3.45 5.42 -15.97
N ILE A 74 4.13 6.10 -15.02
CA ILE A 74 4.27 5.62 -13.64
C ILE A 74 2.88 5.45 -12.99
N SER A 75 1.96 6.38 -13.22
CA SER A 75 0.60 6.29 -12.68
C SER A 75 -0.14 5.05 -13.21
N ILE A 76 -0.05 4.79 -14.52
CA ILE A 76 -0.65 3.62 -15.17
C ILE A 76 -0.03 2.31 -14.66
N GLU A 77 1.29 2.28 -14.47
CA GLU A 77 2.00 1.11 -13.93
C GLU A 77 1.51 0.75 -12.52
N PHE A 78 1.37 1.75 -11.64
CA PHE A 78 0.90 1.53 -10.28
C PHE A 78 -0.60 1.22 -10.21
N GLU A 79 -1.40 1.72 -11.14
CA GLU A 79 -2.82 1.37 -11.21
C GLU A 79 -3.06 -0.11 -11.58
N LYS A 80 -2.18 -0.67 -12.42
CA LYS A 80 -2.19 -2.09 -12.82
C LYS A 80 -1.71 -3.06 -11.74
N LYS A 81 -1.05 -2.56 -10.68
CA LYS A 81 -0.60 -3.42 -9.58
C LYS A 81 -1.81 -4.01 -8.84
N PRO A 82 -1.67 -5.23 -8.27
CA PRO A 82 -2.71 -5.83 -7.47
C PRO A 82 -3.07 -4.92 -6.29
N LYS A 83 -4.34 -4.96 -5.89
CA LYS A 83 -4.81 -4.10 -4.78
C LYS A 83 -4.22 -4.62 -3.46
N PRO A 84 -3.99 -3.74 -2.46
CA PRO A 84 -3.47 -4.15 -1.16
C PRO A 84 -4.16 -5.36 -0.51
N PRO A 85 -5.52 -5.50 -0.54
CA PRO A 85 -6.17 -6.69 0.01
C PRO A 85 -5.92 -7.97 -0.79
N GLU A 86 -5.67 -7.89 -2.10
CA GLU A 86 -5.34 -9.06 -2.92
C GLU A 86 -3.93 -9.56 -2.60
N ILE A 87 -2.99 -8.64 -2.38
CA ILE A 87 -1.63 -8.95 -1.94
C ILE A 87 -1.67 -9.57 -0.54
N ALA A 88 -2.38 -8.94 0.40
CA ALA A 88 -2.49 -9.46 1.77
C ALA A 88 -3.15 -10.85 1.82
N LEU A 89 -4.13 -11.12 0.93
CA LEU A 89 -4.74 -12.43 0.80
C LEU A 89 -3.75 -13.46 0.28
N ALA A 90 -3.03 -13.15 -0.80
CA ALA A 90 -2.03 -14.05 -1.36
C ALA A 90 -0.91 -14.36 -0.37
N GLU A 91 -0.41 -13.37 0.37
CA GLU A 91 0.62 -13.58 1.40
C GLU A 91 0.13 -14.47 2.55
N LEU A 92 -1.14 -14.32 2.96
CA LEU A 92 -1.74 -15.20 3.95
C LEU A 92 -1.87 -16.63 3.40
N GLU A 93 -2.39 -16.78 2.17
CA GLU A 93 -2.54 -18.09 1.50
C GLU A 93 -1.20 -18.82 1.30
N ASN A 94 -0.11 -18.09 1.09
CA ASN A 94 1.23 -18.64 0.90
C ASN A 94 2.05 -18.80 2.19
N ASP A 95 1.46 -18.55 3.38
CA ASP A 95 2.13 -18.63 4.68
C ASP A 95 3.34 -17.67 4.80
N GLU A 96 3.25 -16.50 4.19
CA GLU A 96 4.30 -15.45 4.18
C GLU A 96 4.16 -14.45 5.33
N LEU A 97 3.14 -14.60 6.19
CA LEU A 97 2.83 -13.69 7.27
C LEU A 97 3.17 -14.27 8.66
N ASP A 98 4.02 -13.56 9.41
CA ASP A 98 4.22 -13.81 10.85
C ASP A 98 3.20 -13.00 11.68
N VAL A 99 2.19 -13.68 12.21
CA VAL A 99 1.13 -13.06 13.01
C VAL A 99 1.44 -13.20 14.50
N ARG A 100 1.61 -12.07 15.17
CA ARG A 100 1.86 -12.02 16.61
C ARG A 100 0.66 -11.45 17.36
N TYR A 101 0.23 -12.17 18.38
CA TYR A 101 -0.72 -11.66 19.36
C TYR A 101 0.02 -10.73 20.32
N ARG A 102 -0.61 -9.62 20.68
CA ARG A 102 -0.11 -8.76 21.76
C ARG A 102 -0.39 -9.49 23.07
N SER A 103 0.54 -10.30 23.54
CA SER A 103 0.50 -10.89 24.87
C SER A 103 0.72 -9.79 25.91
N GLU A 104 -0.35 -9.49 26.65
CA GLU A 104 -0.43 -8.77 27.92
C GLU A 104 0.17 -7.35 28.05
N THR A 105 -0.63 -6.52 28.72
CA THR A 105 -0.28 -5.18 29.23
C THR A 105 1.08 -5.19 29.93
N PRO A 106 1.99 -4.24 29.67
CA PRO A 106 3.21 -4.13 30.47
C PRO A 106 2.80 -3.98 31.95
N GLU A 107 3.23 -4.91 32.82
CA GLU A 107 3.05 -4.76 34.26
C GLU A 107 3.62 -3.40 34.69
N PRO A 108 2.87 -2.59 35.47
CA PRO A 108 3.39 -1.33 35.96
C PRO A 108 4.61 -1.64 36.83
N GLU A 109 5.79 -1.15 36.42
CA GLU A 109 7.00 -1.25 37.22
C GLU A 109 6.70 -0.77 38.64
N SER A 110 6.74 -1.71 39.59
CA SER A 110 6.58 -1.41 41.00
C SER A 110 7.74 -0.51 41.44
N PRO A 111 7.48 0.71 41.95
CA PRO A 111 8.54 1.58 42.41
C PRO A 111 9.26 0.92 43.58
N SER A 112 10.58 0.75 43.44
CA SER A 112 11.48 0.31 44.52
C SER A 112 11.69 1.41 45.56
#